data_AF-A0A948CWN6-F1
#
_entry.id   AF-A0A948CWN6-F1
#
_cell.length_a   1.000
_cell.length_b   1.000
_cell.length_c   1.000
_cell.angle_alpha   90.00
_cell.angle_beta   90.00
_cell.angle_gamma   90.00
#
_symmetry.space_group_name_H-M   'P 1'
#
loop_
_entity.id
_entity.type
_entity.pdbx_description
1 polymer ?
#
loop_
_entity_poly.entity_id
_entity_poly.type
_entity_poly.pdbx_seq_one_letter_code
_entity_poly.pdbx_strand_id
1 'polypeptide(L)'
;MRSEKGFTLIELIMVIVIIGILAAIAVPRFIDLRDEAQTAECQGNASALRAAISNFYASSAVNNACGTGDATAKCWPNAVSSAVLGSYVQSWPATPTAGAAWNTYYTTGTGVLNMDTACP
;
A
#
# COMPACT_ATOMS: atom_id res chain seq x y z
N MET A 1 2.32 -15.91 60.00
CA MET A 1 1.30 -14.88 59.71
C MET A 1 1.73 -14.23 58.41
N ARG A 2 1.02 -14.49 57.30
CA ARG A 2 1.40 -14.00 55.97
C ARG A 2 0.83 -12.58 55.84
N SER A 3 1.70 -11.59 55.68
CA SER A 3 1.28 -10.19 55.52
C SER A 3 0.79 -10.02 54.08
N GLU A 4 -0.51 -10.18 53.87
CA GLU A 4 -1.17 -9.77 52.63
C GLU A 4 -1.15 -8.24 52.58
N LYS A 5 -0.16 -7.68 51.88
CA LYS A 5 -0.12 -6.24 51.57
C LYS A 5 -1.20 -5.97 50.52
N GLY A 6 -2.35 -5.47 50.96
CA GLY A 6 -3.39 -5.00 50.06
C GLY A 6 -2.91 -3.81 49.23
N PHE A 7 -3.27 -3.79 47.94
CA PHE A 7 -3.04 -2.68 47.03
C PHE A 7 -3.74 -1.43 47.58
N THR A 8 -3.03 -0.30 47.65
CA THR A 8 -3.65 0.91 48.20
C THR A 8 -4.51 1.58 47.11
N LEU A 9 -5.65 2.16 47.49
CA LEU A 9 -6.48 2.92 46.54
C LEU A 9 -5.69 4.06 45.89
N ILE A 10 -4.78 4.68 46.64
CA ILE A 10 -3.93 5.76 46.13
C ILE A 10 -2.96 5.29 45.03
N GLU A 11 -2.48 4.06 45.12
CA GLU A 11 -1.58 3.46 44.14
C GLU A 11 -2.30 3.18 42.82
N LEU A 12 -3.56 2.74 42.89
CA LEU A 12 -4.36 2.55 41.68
C LEU A 12 -4.72 3.87 41.00
N ILE A 13 -5.11 4.90 41.77
CA ILE A 13 -5.46 6.21 41.18
C ILE A 13 -4.24 6.91 40.58
N MET A 14 -3.06 6.80 41.19
CA MET A 14 -1.86 7.43 40.65
C MET A 14 -1.46 6.81 39.31
N VAL A 15 -1.60 5.48 39.17
CA VAL A 15 -1.28 4.76 37.93
C VAL A 15 -2.19 5.18 36.78
N ILE A 16 -3.51 5.24 36.98
CA ILE A 16 -4.43 5.66 35.92
C ILE A 16 -4.23 7.13 35.53
N VAL A 17 -3.82 8.00 36.47
CA VAL A 17 -3.48 9.40 36.17
C VAL A 17 -2.25 9.46 35.28
N ILE A 18 -1.19 8.72 35.61
CA ILE A 18 0.03 8.69 34.80
C ILE A 18 -0.27 8.12 33.39
N ILE A 19 -0.99 7.01 33.30
CA ILE A 19 -1.39 6.41 32.01
C ILE A 19 -2.29 7.38 31.23
N GLY A 20 -3.18 8.13 31.90
CA GLY A 20 -4.04 9.13 31.27
C GLY A 20 -3.25 10.26 30.61
N ILE A 21 -2.22 10.79 31.27
CA ILE A 21 -1.35 11.83 30.69
C ILE A 21 -0.57 11.28 29.51
N LEU A 22 0.02 10.08 29.64
CA LEU A 22 0.77 9.45 28.56
C LEU A 22 -0.14 9.14 27.36
N ALA A 23 -1.36 8.66 27.58
CA ALA A 23 -2.33 8.38 26.52
C ALA A 23 -2.75 9.65 25.79
N ALA A 24 -2.97 10.76 26.50
CA ALA A 24 -3.38 12.03 25.89
C ALA A 24 -2.37 12.56 24.86
N ILE A 25 -1.06 12.36 25.09
CA ILE A 25 -0.01 12.76 24.13
C ILE A 25 0.30 11.69 23.10
N ALA A 26 0.19 10.40 23.45
CA ALA A 26 0.57 9.30 22.58
C ALA A 26 -0.48 8.98 21.52
N VAL A 27 -1.77 9.06 21.86
CA VAL A 27 -2.88 8.74 20.95
C VAL A 27 -2.90 9.60 19.68
N PRO A 28 -2.84 10.95 19.73
CA PRO A 28 -2.86 11.74 18.49
C PRO A 28 -1.68 11.42 17.58
N ARG A 29 -0.47 11.36 18.15
CA ARG A 29 0.75 11.00 17.41
C ARG A 29 0.67 9.60 16.78
N PHE A 30 0.02 8.66 17.45
CA PHE A 30 -0.14 7.30 16.93
C PHE A 30 -1.12 7.23 15.76
N ILE A 31 -2.14 8.08 15.73
CA ILE A 31 -3.07 8.19 14.59
C ILE A 31 -2.32 8.77 13.39
N ASP A 32 -1.61 9.88 13.57
CA ASP A 32 -0.82 10.51 12.50
C ASP A 32 0.19 9.52 11.89
N LEU A 33 0.94 8.81 12.75
CA LEU A 33 1.91 7.80 12.31
C LEU A 33 1.26 6.63 11.56
N ARG A 34 0.03 6.25 11.92
CA ARG A 34 -0.70 5.19 11.21
C ARG A 34 -1.12 5.65 9.84
N ASP A 35 -1.59 6.88 9.71
CA ASP A 35 -2.02 7.44 8.42
C ASP A 35 -0.81 7.63 7.48
N GLU A 36 0.31 8.12 8.01
CA GLU A 36 1.59 8.20 7.29
C GLU A 36 2.08 6.81 6.86
N ALA A 37 2.01 5.81 7.74
CA ALA A 37 2.41 4.44 7.42
C ALA A 37 1.54 3.83 6.33
N GLN A 38 0.21 4.02 6.38
CA GLN A 38 -0.71 3.55 5.34
C GLN A 38 -0.42 4.21 3.99
N THR A 39 -0.11 5.51 4.00
CA THR A 39 0.25 6.26 2.80
C THR A 39 1.56 5.76 2.21
N ALA A 40 2.57 5.53 3.06
CA ALA A 40 3.86 5.00 2.64
C ALA A 40 3.77 3.57 2.10
N GLU A 41 3.01 2.69 2.75
CA GLU A 41 2.75 1.33 2.27
C GLU A 41 2.05 1.33 0.91
N CYS A 42 1.02 2.17 0.76
CA CYS A 42 0.31 2.35 -0.50
C CYS A 42 1.24 2.84 -1.62
N GLN A 43 2.07 3.84 -1.38
CA GLN A 43 3.05 4.33 -2.38
C GLN A 43 4.14 3.28 -2.70
N GLY A 44 4.59 2.52 -1.69
CA GLY A 44 5.54 1.43 -1.86
C GLY A 44 4.96 0.32 -2.75
N ASN A 45 3.72 -0.08 -2.47
CA ASN A 45 2.96 -1.06 -3.27
C ASN A 45 2.77 -0.56 -4.72
N ALA A 46 2.45 0.71 -4.91
CA ALA A 46 2.32 1.32 -6.23
C ALA A 46 3.61 1.22 -7.03
N SER A 47 4.74 1.54 -6.39
CA SER A 47 6.06 1.52 -7.00
C SER A 47 6.50 0.10 -7.37
N ALA A 48 6.24 -0.87 -6.48
CA ALA A 48 6.51 -2.28 -6.74
C ALA A 48 5.71 -2.82 -7.94
N LEU A 49 4.42 -2.46 -8.02
CA LEU A 49 3.59 -2.84 -9.16
C LEU A 49 4.04 -2.17 -10.46
N ARG A 50 4.44 -0.87 -10.43
CA ARG A 50 4.99 -0.17 -11.60
C ARG A 50 6.22 -0.90 -12.15
N ALA A 51 7.10 -1.35 -11.26
CA ALA A 51 8.30 -2.11 -11.62
C ALA A 51 7.97 -3.50 -12.18
N ALA A 52 7.00 -4.22 -11.59
CA ALA A 52 6.57 -5.51 -12.11
C ALA A 52 5.98 -5.39 -13.52
N ILE A 53 5.15 -4.37 -13.75
CA ILE A 53 4.54 -4.09 -15.05
C ILE A 53 5.60 -3.67 -16.08
N SER A 54 6.55 -2.80 -15.71
CA SER A 54 7.62 -2.41 -16.63
C SER A 54 8.52 -3.60 -17.01
N ASN A 55 8.79 -4.51 -16.08
CA ASN A 55 9.52 -5.75 -16.34
C ASN A 55 8.77 -6.70 -17.28
N PHE A 56 7.45 -6.84 -17.10
CA PHE A 56 6.62 -7.60 -18.02
C PHE A 56 6.75 -7.03 -19.44
N TYR A 57 6.62 -5.72 -19.62
CA TYR A 57 6.74 -5.10 -20.95
C TYR A 57 8.13 -5.21 -21.55
N ALA A 58 9.19 -5.00 -20.75
CA ALA A 58 10.55 -5.19 -21.23
C ALA A 58 10.75 -6.61 -21.76
N SER A 59 10.21 -7.61 -21.07
CA SER A 59 10.23 -9.01 -21.50
C SER A 59 9.37 -9.25 -22.75
N SER A 60 8.15 -8.71 -22.81
CA SER A 60 7.24 -8.88 -23.96
C SER A 60 7.77 -8.22 -25.23
N ALA A 61 8.46 -7.07 -25.10
CA ALA A 61 9.10 -6.37 -26.20
C ALA A 61 10.26 -7.18 -26.80
N VAL A 62 11.06 -7.84 -25.96
CA VAL A 62 12.17 -8.70 -26.41
C VAL A 62 11.66 -9.98 -27.05
N ASN A 63 10.59 -10.58 -26.51
CA ASN A 63 10.08 -11.87 -26.97
C ASN A 63 9.08 -11.77 -28.15
N ASN A 64 8.91 -10.59 -28.76
CA ASN A 64 7.94 -10.33 -29.83
C ASN A 64 6.51 -10.81 -29.47
N ALA A 65 6.19 -10.83 -28.16
CA ALA A 65 4.89 -11.25 -27.65
C ALA A 65 3.81 -10.18 -27.90
N CYS A 66 4.26 -8.96 -28.21
CA CYS A 66 3.42 -7.93 -28.78
C CYS A 66 3.28 -8.20 -30.28
N GLY A 67 2.26 -8.98 -30.66
CA GLY A 67 2.10 -9.44 -32.05
C GLY A 67 2.20 -8.33 -33.11
N THR A 68 2.47 -8.72 -34.35
CA THR A 68 2.69 -7.83 -35.50
C THR A 68 1.48 -6.91 -35.78
N GLY A 69 1.54 -5.67 -35.28
CA GLY A 69 0.54 -4.62 -35.45
C GLY A 69 0.63 -3.63 -34.28
N ASP A 70 0.41 -2.32 -34.53
CA ASP A 70 0.60 -1.18 -33.61
C ASP A 70 1.11 -1.55 -32.20
N ALA A 71 2.44 -1.62 -32.09
CA ALA A 71 3.16 -2.06 -30.89
C ALA A 71 2.76 -1.28 -29.61
N THR A 72 2.23 -0.08 -29.79
CA THR A 72 1.74 0.80 -28.72
C THR A 72 0.41 0.37 -28.11
N ALA A 73 -0.42 -0.44 -28.77
CA ALA A 73 -1.73 -0.88 -28.25
C ALA A 73 -1.75 -2.35 -27.79
N LYS A 74 -0.86 -3.19 -28.32
CA LYS A 74 -0.79 -4.63 -27.97
C LYS A 74 0.23 -4.97 -26.89
N CYS A 75 1.35 -4.26 -26.82
CA CYS A 75 2.21 -4.37 -25.64
C CYS A 75 1.56 -3.70 -24.42
N TRP A 76 0.57 -2.82 -24.59
CA TRP A 76 0.04 -1.98 -23.52
C TRP A 76 -1.46 -2.24 -23.36
N PRO A 77 -1.88 -3.17 -22.48
CA PRO A 77 -3.26 -3.23 -22.09
C PRO A 77 -3.64 -1.91 -21.41
N ASN A 78 -4.67 -1.27 -21.95
CA ASN A 78 -5.42 -0.19 -21.33
C ASN A 78 -6.10 -0.60 -20.01
N ALA A 79 -5.99 -1.89 -19.62
CA ALA A 79 -6.26 -2.40 -18.28
C ALA A 79 -5.32 -3.58 -17.98
N VAL A 80 -4.32 -3.40 -17.10
CA VAL A 80 -3.54 -4.55 -16.63
C VAL A 80 -4.38 -5.41 -15.70
N SER A 81 -4.67 -6.64 -16.12
CA SER A 81 -5.33 -7.64 -15.28
C SER A 81 -4.30 -8.65 -14.76
N SER A 82 -4.62 -9.33 -13.65
CA SER A 82 -3.83 -10.45 -13.13
C SER A 82 -3.64 -11.57 -14.17
N ALA A 83 -4.52 -11.66 -15.17
CA ALA A 83 -4.40 -12.60 -16.28
C ALA A 83 -3.25 -12.24 -17.25
N VAL A 84 -2.89 -10.96 -17.38
CA VAL A 84 -1.78 -10.49 -18.24
C VAL A 84 -0.45 -10.50 -17.47
N LEU A 85 -0.49 -10.24 -16.16
CA LEU A 85 0.70 -10.14 -15.30
C LEU A 85 0.98 -11.38 -14.45
N GLY A 86 0.28 -12.50 -14.65
CA GLY A 86 0.23 -13.62 -13.68
C GLY A 86 1.56 -14.22 -13.23
N SER A 87 2.65 -14.03 -13.98
CA SER A 87 4.01 -14.43 -13.61
C SER A 87 4.80 -13.35 -12.85
N TYR A 88 4.40 -12.09 -12.97
CA TYR A 88 5.09 -10.89 -12.45
C TYR A 88 4.38 -10.25 -11.26
N VAL A 89 3.06 -10.42 -11.16
CA VAL A 89 2.23 -9.98 -10.02
C VAL A 89 1.31 -11.13 -9.64
N GLN A 90 1.58 -11.77 -8.49
CA GLN A 90 0.82 -12.93 -8.03
C GLN A 90 -0.47 -12.55 -7.28
N SER A 91 -0.50 -11.36 -6.68
CA SER A 91 -1.67 -10.80 -6.04
C SER A 91 -1.61 -9.27 -6.06
N TRP A 92 -2.77 -8.64 -6.18
CA TRP A 92 -2.87 -7.19 -6.05
C TRP A 92 -2.86 -6.84 -4.56
N PRO A 93 -1.95 -5.96 -4.10
CA PRO A 93 -1.98 -5.49 -2.72
C PRO A 93 -3.28 -4.75 -2.44
N ALA A 94 -3.78 -4.89 -1.21
CA ALA A 94 -4.95 -4.13 -0.78
C ALA A 94 -4.65 -2.63 -0.81
N THR A 95 -5.63 -1.84 -1.21
CA THR A 95 -5.59 -0.39 -1.09
C THR A 95 -6.04 0.01 0.32
N PRO A 96 -5.51 1.11 0.89
CA PRO A 96 -5.93 1.60 2.21
C PRO A 96 -7.40 2.05 2.21
N THR A 97 -7.92 2.48 1.06
CA THR A 97 -9.31 2.87 0.88
C THR A 97 -10.18 1.67 0.52
N ALA A 98 -11.11 1.30 1.39
CA ALA A 98 -12.02 0.17 1.16
C ALA A 98 -12.80 0.34 -0.16
N GLY A 99 -12.64 -0.61 -1.08
CA GLY A 99 -13.29 -0.60 -2.39
C GLY A 99 -12.55 0.17 -3.49
N ALA A 100 -11.39 0.77 -3.21
CA ALA A 100 -10.55 1.37 -4.23
C ALA A 100 -9.79 0.29 -5.02
N ALA A 101 -9.82 0.39 -6.34
CA ALA A 101 -9.03 -0.45 -7.24
C ALA A 101 -7.74 0.28 -7.66
N TRP A 102 -6.70 -0.50 -7.96
CA TRP A 102 -5.52 0.00 -8.67
C TRP A 102 -5.94 0.36 -10.09
N ASN A 103 -5.83 1.65 -10.46
CA ASN A 103 -6.04 2.06 -11.84
C ASN A 103 -4.69 2.20 -12.54
N THR A 104 -4.62 1.70 -13.78
CA THR A 104 -3.43 1.79 -14.60
C THR A 104 -3.77 2.45 -15.92
N TYR A 105 -3.11 3.54 -16.24
CA TYR A 105 -3.29 4.21 -17.52
C TYR A 105 -1.95 4.47 -18.19
N TYR A 106 -1.96 4.32 -19.50
CA TYR A 106 -0.86 4.65 -20.36
C TYR A 106 -1.04 6.06 -20.93
N THR A 107 -0.02 6.90 -20.78
CA THR A 107 -0.01 8.21 -21.44
C THR A 107 0.73 8.08 -22.76
N THR A 108 -0.01 8.02 -23.88
CA THR A 108 0.53 7.84 -25.23
C THR A 108 1.48 8.96 -25.69
N GLY A 109 1.48 10.12 -25.02
CA GLY A 109 2.39 11.23 -25.30
C GLY A 109 3.72 11.21 -24.56
N THR A 110 3.82 10.51 -23.41
CA THR A 110 5.05 10.45 -22.60
C THR A 110 5.65 9.06 -22.54
N GLY A 111 4.91 8.03 -22.98
CA GLY A 111 5.35 6.65 -22.87
C GLY A 111 5.38 6.12 -21.43
N VAL A 112 4.75 6.84 -20.49
CA VAL A 112 4.80 6.51 -19.05
C VAL A 112 3.58 5.70 -18.62
N LEU A 113 3.84 4.65 -17.83
CA LEU A 113 2.85 3.96 -17.02
C LEU A 113 2.55 4.76 -15.77
N ASN A 114 1.30 5.15 -15.62
CA ASN A 114 0.81 5.69 -14.37
C ASN A 114 -0.01 4.62 -13.66
N MET A 115 0.30 4.42 -12.38
CA MET A 115 -0.56 3.71 -11.46
C MET A 115 -1.11 4.75 -10.51
N ASP A 116 -2.40 5.00 -10.62
CA ASP A 116 -3.15 5.87 -9.72
C ASP A 116 -3.93 4.95 -8.79
N THR A 117 -3.59 5.05 -7.52
CA THR A 117 -4.46 4.61 -6.45
C THR A 117 -5.16 5.80 -5.88
N ALA A 118 -6.41 5.57 -5.45
CA ALA A 118 -7.00 6.32 -4.36
C ALA A 118 -6.26 6.01 -3.04
N CYS A 119 -4.96 6.31 -3.01
CA CYS A 119 -4.22 6.56 -1.80
C CYS A 119 -4.83 7.82 -1.16
N PRO A 120 -5.16 7.81 0.14
CA PRO A 120 -5.65 8.99 0.83
C PRO A 120 -4.62 10.14 0.81
#